data_AF-E6U0U1-F1
#
_entry.id   AF-E6U0U1-F1
#
_cell.length_a   1.000
_cell.length_b   1.000
_cell.length_c   1.000
_cell.angle_alpha   90.00
_cell.angle_beta   90.00
_cell.angle_gamma   90.00
#
_symmetry.space_group_name_H-M   'P 1'
#
loop_
_entity.id
_entity.type
_entity.pdbx_description
1 polymer ?
#
loop_
_entity_poly.entity_id
_entity_poly.type
_entity_poly.pdbx_seq_one_letter_code
_entity_poly.pdbx_strand_id
1 'polypeptide(L)' 'MEASMSMEEVVAEIRRLQREMGALNKKKIKKLHPDLMKNALYYFPDWQHAVDKSIS' A
#
# COMPACT_ATOMS: atom_id res chain seq x y z
N MET A 1 11.68 0.34 13.55
CA MET A 1 10.22 0.40 13.36
C MET A 1 9.82 -0.99 12.94
N GLU A 2 9.03 -1.69 13.75
CA GLU A 2 8.47 -2.97 13.34
C GLU A 2 7.37 -2.70 12.30
N ALA A 3 7.44 -3.37 11.15
CA ALA A 3 6.34 -3.40 10.19
C ALA A 3 5.28 -4.36 10.75
N SER A 4 4.05 -3.88 10.89
CA SER A 4 2.94 -4.69 11.40
C SER A 4 2.37 -5.65 10.34
N MET A 5 2.77 -5.48 9.08
CA MET A 5 2.36 -6.31 7.94
C MET A 5 3.59 -6.81 7.20
N SER A 6 3.52 -7.99 6.59
CA SER A 6 4.54 -8.46 5.65
C SER A 6 4.46 -7.71 4.30
N MET A 7 5.49 -7.84 3.47
CA MET A 7 5.49 -7.26 2.12
C MET A 7 4.31 -7.79 1.29
N GLU A 8 4.02 -9.09 1.41
CA GLU A 8 2.93 -9.76 0.70
C GLU A 8 1.57 -9.25 1.15
N GLU A 9 1.37 -9.05 2.46
CA GLU A 9 0.14 -8.49 3.01
C GLU A 9 -0.10 -7.06 2.53
N VAL A 10 0.96 -6.23 2.50
CA VAL A 10 0.89 -4.87 1.95
C VAL A 10 0.42 -4.92 0.49
N VAL A 11 1.05 -5.77 -0.33
CA VAL A 11 0.70 -5.90 -1.74
C VAL A 11 -0.74 -6.41 -1.92
N ALA A 12 -1.15 -7.40 -1.12
CA ALA A 12 -2.51 -7.94 -1.15
C ALA A 12 -3.56 -6.88 -0.79
N GLU A 13 -3.27 -6.05 0.22
CA GLU A 13 -4.17 -4.99 0.66
C GLU A 13 -4.27 -3.85 -0.37
N ILE A 14 -3.15 -3.46 -0.98
CA ILE A 14 -3.11 -2.51 -2.09
C ILE A 14 -3.98 -3.02 -3.25
N ARG A 15 -3.82 -4.30 -3.64
CA ARG A 15 -4.67 -4.92 -4.68
C ARG A 15 -6.15 -4.90 -4.30
N ARG A 16 -6.49 -5.18 -3.04
CA ARG A 16 -7.89 -5.17 -2.56
C ARG A 16 -8.47 -3.77 -2.67
N LEU A 17 -7.77 -2.76 -2.17
CA LEU A 17 -8.19 -1.36 -2.23
C LEU A 17 -8.31 -0.85 -3.67
N GLN A 18 -7.45 -1.32 -4.59
CA GLN A 18 -7.53 -0.97 -5.99
C GLN A 18 -8.78 -1.56 -6.66
N ARG A 19 -9.19 -2.77 -6.27
CA ARG A 19 -10.44 -3.38 -6.75
C ARG A 19 -11.68 -2.72 -6.14
N GLU A 20 -11.63 -2.35 -4.87
CA GLU A 20 -12.76 -1.73 -4.16
C GLU A 20 -12.96 -0.26 -4.52
N MET A 21 -11.88 0.53 -4.60
CA MET A 21 -11.93 1.97 -4.83
C MET A 21 -11.49 2.40 -6.23
N GLY A 22 -11.02 1.48 -7.06
CA GLY A 22 -10.42 1.80 -8.36
C GLY A 22 -9.05 2.46 -8.19
N ALA A 23 -8.92 3.72 -8.60
CA ALA A 23 -7.65 4.43 -8.55
C ALA A 23 -7.23 4.78 -7.11
N LEU A 24 -6.10 4.23 -6.67
CA LEU A 24 -5.52 4.51 -5.36
C LEU A 24 -4.92 5.91 -5.31
N ASN A 25 -5.68 6.87 -4.80
CA ASN A 25 -5.16 8.21 -4.55
C ASN A 25 -4.30 8.23 -3.28
N LYS A 26 -3.00 8.51 -3.43
CA LYS A 26 -2.01 8.59 -2.33
C LYS A 26 -2.49 9.44 -1.13
N LYS A 27 -3.14 10.59 -1.37
CA LYS A 27 -3.68 11.44 -0.29
C LYS A 27 -4.81 10.75 0.48
N LYS A 28 -5.67 10.02 -0.24
CA LYS A 28 -6.80 9.28 0.34
C LYS A 28 -6.31 8.10 1.16
N ILE A 29 -5.34 7.33 0.65
CA ILE A 29 -4.75 6.21 1.37
C ILE A 29 -4.01 6.67 2.62
N LYS A 30 -3.21 7.74 2.54
CA LYS A 30 -2.55 8.29 3.74
C LYS A 30 -3.55 8.69 4.83
N LYS A 31 -4.76 9.14 4.45
CA LYS A 31 -5.81 9.55 5.39
C LYS A 31 -6.63 8.37 5.93
N LEU A 32 -6.97 7.39 5.09
CA LEU A 32 -7.84 6.26 5.44
C LEU A 32 -7.07 5.04 5.97
N HIS A 33 -5.86 4.80 5.45
CA HIS A 33 -5.01 3.65 5.77
C HIS A 33 -3.55 4.12 6.03
N PRO A 34 -3.30 4.93 7.08
CA PRO A 34 -1.96 5.39 7.40
C PRO A 34 -0.99 4.24 7.71
N ASP A 35 -1.47 3.14 8.30
CA ASP A 35 -0.65 1.97 8.60
C ASP A 35 -0.21 1.23 7.34
N LEU A 36 -1.10 1.08 6.35
CA LEU A 36 -0.74 0.52 5.05
C LEU A 36 0.33 1.37 4.37
N MET A 37 0.20 2.70 4.42
CA MET A 37 1.20 3.61 3.86
C MET A 37 2.54 3.45 4.57
N LYS A 38 2.55 3.35 5.90
CA LYS A 38 3.78 3.15 6.68
C LYS A 38 4.46 1.83 6.33
N ASN A 39 3.70 0.73 6.27
CA ASN A 39 4.23 -0.58 5.91
C ASN A 39 4.70 -0.62 4.44
N ALA A 40 3.97 0.03 3.52
CA ALA A 40 4.42 0.17 2.13
C ALA A 40 5.76 0.90 2.02
N LEU A 41 5.92 2.02 2.74
CA LEU A 41 7.18 2.78 2.76
C LEU A 41 8.32 2.06 3.52
N TYR A 42 8.01 1.00 4.27
CA TYR A 42 9.03 0.16 4.91
C TYR A 42 9.67 -0.81 3.90
N TYR A 43 8.86 -1.41 3.02
CA TYR A 43 9.33 -2.40 2.03
C TYR A 43 9.68 -1.80 0.67
N PHE A 44 9.09 -0.65 0.32
CA PHE A 44 9.22 -0.02 -0.98
C PHE A 44 9.79 1.39 -0.85
N PRO A 45 10.57 1.86 -1.84
CA PRO A 45 11.15 3.20 -1.80
C PRO A 45 10.09 4.32 -1.82
N ASP A 46 8.95 4.07 -2.46
CA ASP A 46 7.79 4.95 -2.40
C ASP A 46 6.47 4.18 -2.55
N TRP A 47 5.36 4.89 -2.35
CA TRP A 47 4.01 4.35 -2.52
C TRP A 47 3.75 3.86 -3.95
N GLN A 48 4.28 4.54 -4.96
CA GLN A 48 4.00 4.19 -6.35
C GLN A 48 4.63 2.85 -6.70
N HIS A 49 5.85 2.58 -6.26
CA HIS A 49 6.51 1.28 -6.38
C HIS A 49 5.71 0.16 -5.71
N ALA A 50 5.13 0.42 -4.54
CA ALA A 50 4.26 -0.56 -3.87
C ALA A 50 2.99 -0.85 -4.70
N VAL A 51 2.39 0.18 -5.29
CA VAL A 51 1.26 0.03 -6.22
C VAL A 51 1.67 -0.73 -7.46
N ASP A 52 2.77 -0.36 -8.11
CA ASP A 52 3.26 -1.00 -9.34
C ASP A 52 3.61 -2.48 -9.09
N LYS A 53 4.22 -2.80 -7.94
CA LYS A 53 4.45 -4.18 -7.51
C LYS A 53 3.16 -4.95 -7.31
N SER A 54 2.10 -4.25 -6.90
CA SER A 54 0.78 -4.85 -6.72
C SER A 54 0.04 -5.13 -8.03
N ILE A 55 0.44 -4.54 -9.15
CA ILE A 55 -0.14 -4.84 -10.47
C ILE A 55 0.80 -5.69 -11.36
N SER A 56 2.06 -5.87 -10.95
CA SER A 56 3.01 -6.83 -11.52
C SER A 56 2.74 -8.28 -11.10
#